data_AF-A0A6N6S1E5-F1
#
_entry.id   AF-A0A6N6S1E5-F1
#
_cell.length_a   1.000
_cell.length_b   1.000
_cell.length_c   1.000
_cell.angle_alpha   90.00
_cell.angle_beta   90.00
_cell.angle_gamma   90.00
#
_symmetry.space_group_name_H-M   'P 1'
#
loop_
_entity.id
_entity.type
_entity.pdbx_description
1 polymer ?
#
loop_
_entity_poly.entity_id
_entity_poly.type
_entity_poly.pdbx_seq_one_letter_code
_entity_poly.pdbx_strand_id
1 'polypeptide(L)'
;MSAITVEDAMSEMATDRIDILKMDIEGSEVEVFKTSGSWIDKVKSIVLETHDRLRPGCTQAMEMAIEGRNFDRKSLDGNVLLTQKNQGL
;
A
#
# COMPACT_ATOMS: atom_id res chain seq x y z
N MET A 1 -14.94 7.60 15.88
CA MET A 1 -13.88 6.58 15.76
C MET A 1 -12.64 7.30 15.25
N SER A 2 -11.47 7.05 15.81
CA SER A 2 -10.22 7.67 15.35
C SER A 2 -9.58 6.80 14.27
N ALA A 3 -8.97 7.42 13.27
CA ALA A 3 -8.13 6.76 12.28
C ALA A 3 -6.74 7.40 12.30
N ILE A 4 -5.73 6.66 11.87
CA ILE A 4 -4.36 7.14 11.72
C ILE A 4 -3.91 6.89 10.29
N THR A 5 -2.93 7.67 9.82
CA THR A 5 -2.28 7.48 8.52
C THR A 5 -1.20 6.41 8.60
N VAL A 6 -0.66 6.00 7.45
CA VAL A 6 0.50 5.10 7.43
C VAL A 6 1.72 5.79 8.04
N GLU A 7 1.86 7.10 7.84
CA GLU A 7 2.91 7.91 8.43
C GLU A 7 2.81 7.99 9.95
N ASP A 8 1.60 8.14 10.49
CA ASP A 8 1.37 8.09 11.93
C ASP A 8 1.79 6.73 12.49
N ALA A 9 1.40 5.62 11.84
CA ALA A 9 1.80 4.28 12.25
C ALA A 9 3.33 4.08 12.18
N MET A 10 3.99 4.57 11.13
CA MET A 10 5.46 4.55 11.02
C MET A 10 6.12 5.34 12.15
N SER A 11 5.56 6.52 12.49
CA SER A 11 6.04 7.37 13.58
C SER A 11 5.88 6.69 14.94
N GLU A 12 4.74 6.05 15.20
CA GLU A 12 4.49 5.31 16.45
C GLU A 12 5.45 4.13 16.63
N MET A 13 5.83 3.47 15.54
CA MET A 13 6.83 2.38 15.55
C MET A 13 8.27 2.87 15.56
N ALA A 14 8.50 4.20 15.50
CA ALA A 14 9.82 4.82 15.35
C ALA A 14 10.65 4.23 14.19
N THR A 15 10.00 3.92 13.06
CA THR A 15 10.65 3.37 11.87
C THR A 15 10.50 4.29 10.66
N ASP A 16 11.54 4.34 9.84
CA ASP A 16 11.51 5.02 8.55
C ASP A 16 11.23 4.07 7.38
N ARG A 17 11.22 2.76 7.62
CA ARG A 17 10.97 1.72 6.61
C ARG A 17 10.07 0.60 7.13
N ILE A 18 9.36 -0.03 6.21
CA ILE A 18 8.53 -1.21 6.47
C ILE A 18 8.96 -2.32 5.52
N ASP A 19 9.33 -3.49 6.03
CA ASP A 19 9.64 -4.64 5.18
C ASP A 19 8.38 -5.21 4.52
N ILE A 20 7.30 -5.36 5.30
CA ILE A 20 6.02 -5.89 4.84
C ILE A 20 4.87 -5.06 5.42
N LEU A 21 4.05 -4.49 4.54
CA LEU A 21 2.77 -3.87 4.87
C LEU A 21 1.63 -4.76 4.37
N LYS A 22 0.80 -5.27 5.29
CA LYS A 22 -0.49 -5.90 4.92
C LYS A 22 -1.59 -4.83 4.99
N MET A 23 -2.37 -4.69 3.92
CA MET A 23 -3.45 -3.72 3.81
C MET A 23 -4.77 -4.42 3.46
N ASP A 24 -5.72 -4.35 4.38
CA ASP A 24 -7.04 -4.95 4.26
C ASP A 24 -7.99 -4.05 5.06
N ILE A 25 -8.55 -3.04 4.38
CA ILE A 25 -9.18 -1.86 5.02
C ILE A 25 -10.51 -1.48 4.39
N GLU A 26 -11.17 -2.45 3.74
CA GLU A 26 -12.59 -2.46 3.40
C GLU A 26 -13.06 -1.18 2.67
N GLY A 27 -12.31 -0.73 1.65
CA GLY A 27 -12.64 0.42 0.81
C GLY A 27 -11.85 1.69 1.13
N SER A 28 -11.15 1.75 2.27
CA SER A 28 -10.31 2.90 2.62
C SER A 28 -9.02 2.99 1.79
N GLU A 29 -8.78 2.03 0.89
CA GLU A 29 -7.62 2.00 0.00
C GLU A 29 -7.57 3.25 -0.90
N VAL A 30 -8.72 3.81 -1.29
CA VAL A 30 -8.78 5.00 -2.16
C VAL A 30 -8.06 6.20 -1.53
N GLU A 31 -8.34 6.53 -0.27
CA GLU A 31 -7.67 7.64 0.43
C GLU A 31 -6.21 7.31 0.68
N VAL A 32 -5.94 6.11 1.19
CA VAL A 32 -4.59 5.69 1.58
C VAL A 32 -3.62 5.74 0.38
N PHE A 33 -4.06 5.28 -0.79
CA PHE A 33 -3.23 5.33 -2.00
C PHE A 33 -3.14 6.73 -2.62
N LYS A 34 -4.19 7.55 -2.54
CA LYS A 34 -4.16 8.94 -3.05
C LYS A 34 -3.12 9.81 -2.34
N THR A 35 -2.85 9.54 -1.08
CA THR A 35 -1.84 10.27 -0.27
C THR A 35 -0.60 9.44 0.01
N SER A 36 -0.28 8.47 -0.84
CA SER A 36 0.78 7.49 -0.58
C SER A 36 2.22 7.96 -0.79
N GLY A 37 2.40 9.15 -1.39
CA GLY A 37 3.71 9.61 -1.88
C GLY A 37 4.81 9.68 -0.81
N SER A 38 4.45 9.91 0.45
CA SER A 38 5.37 10.05 1.59
C SER A 38 5.87 8.73 2.18
N TRP A 39 5.18 7.61 1.92
CA TRP A 39 5.46 6.32 2.56
C TRP A 39 5.63 5.15 1.60
N ILE A 40 5.04 5.17 0.40
CA ILE A 40 5.01 3.98 -0.46
C ILE A 40 6.40 3.50 -0.88
N ASP A 41 7.35 4.41 -1.12
CA ASP A 41 8.75 4.04 -1.43
C ASP A 41 9.55 3.56 -0.20
N LYS A 42 9.01 3.73 1.01
CA LYS A 42 9.62 3.27 2.26
C LYS A 42 9.18 1.84 2.61
N VAL A 43 8.24 1.28 1.85
CA VAL A 43 7.73 -0.09 2.04
C VAL A 43 8.34 -1.02 1.01
N LYS A 44 9.04 -2.06 1.46
CA LYS A 44 9.68 -3.04 0.57
C LYS A 44 8.65 -3.92 -0.14
N SER A 45 7.66 -4.43 0.61
CA SER A 45 6.58 -5.25 0.07
C SER A 45 5.22 -4.85 0.64
N ILE A 46 4.20 -4.75 -0.22
CA ILE A 46 2.81 -4.50 0.16
C ILE A 46 1.97 -5.70 -0.26
N VAL A 47 1.28 -6.33 0.68
CA VAL A 47 0.24 -7.32 0.42
C VAL A 47 -1.09 -6.64 0.64
N LEU A 48 -1.94 -6.57 -0.37
CA LEU A 48 -3.23 -5.88 -0.26
C LEU A 48 -4.38 -6.66 -0.87
N GLU A 49 -5.59 -6.41 -0.38
CA GLU A 49 -6.85 -6.77 -1.03
C GLU A 49 -7.56 -5.48 -1.46
N THR A 50 -8.07 -5.43 -2.69
CA THR A 50 -8.79 -4.25 -3.20
C THR A 50 -10.29 -4.47 -3.15
N HIS A 51 -10.99 -3.59 -2.43
CA HIS A 51 -12.42 -3.73 -2.16
C HIS A 51 -13.30 -2.97 -3.16
N ASP A 52 -13.05 -3.11 -4.47
CA ASP A 52 -13.77 -2.34 -5.51
C ASP A 52 -15.30 -2.55 -5.51
N ARG A 53 -15.76 -3.71 -5.02
CA ARG A 53 -17.19 -4.03 -4.91
C ARG A 53 -17.88 -3.25 -3.78
N LEU A 54 -17.15 -2.95 -2.70
CA LEU A 54 -17.62 -2.12 -1.60
C LEU A 54 -17.44 -0.64 -1.93
N ARG A 55 -16.29 -0.31 -2.54
CA ARG A 55 -15.96 1.05 -2.93
C ARG A 55 -15.21 1.10 -4.27
N PRO A 56 -15.84 1.62 -5.34
CA PRO A 56 -15.20 1.72 -6.64
C PRO A 56 -13.92 2.57 -6.62
N GLY A 57 -12.89 2.10 -7.32
CA GLY A 57 -11.65 2.84 -7.56
C GLY A 57 -10.48 2.44 -6.66
N CYS A 58 -10.62 1.40 -5.83
CA CYS A 58 -9.54 0.90 -4.99
C CYS A 58 -8.37 0.39 -5.83
N THR A 59 -8.66 -0.45 -6.84
CA THR A 59 -7.63 -0.96 -7.76
C THR A 59 -6.97 0.19 -8.53
N GLN A 60 -7.77 1.13 -9.06
CA GLN A 60 -7.23 2.28 -9.80
C GLN A 60 -6.33 3.17 -8.92
N ALA A 61 -6.72 3.44 -7.68
CA ALA A 61 -5.92 4.25 -6.76
C ALA A 61 -4.57 3.59 -6.47
N MET A 62 -4.55 2.28 -6.22
CA MET A 62 -3.31 1.50 -6.09
C MET A 62 -2.47 1.58 -7.39
N GLU A 63 -3.07 1.39 -8.56
CA GLU A 63 -2.35 1.44 -9.84
C GLU A 63 -1.68 2.79 -10.08
N MET A 64 -2.40 3.88 -9.82
CA MET A 64 -1.85 5.25 -9.90
C MET A 64 -0.75 5.49 -8.88
N ALA A 65 -0.89 4.93 -7.66
CA ALA A 65 0.12 5.09 -6.62
C ALA A 65 1.46 4.44 -6.99
N ILE A 66 1.45 3.33 -7.75
CA ILE A 66 2.67 2.65 -8.20
C ILE A 66 3.12 3.05 -9.61
N GLU A 67 2.35 3.86 -10.33
CA GLU A 67 2.70 4.30 -11.68
C GLU A 67 4.03 5.07 -11.68
N GLY A 68 4.94 4.71 -12.60
CA GLY A 68 6.27 5.29 -12.66
C GLY A 68 7.23 4.88 -11.53
N ARG A 69 6.79 4.03 -10.59
CA ARG A 69 7.62 3.51 -9.49
C ARG A 69 8.14 2.11 -9.81
N ASN A 70 9.20 1.71 -9.09
CA ASN A 70 9.91 0.47 -9.36
C ASN A 70 9.33 -0.75 -8.59
N PHE A 71 8.03 -0.99 -8.75
CA PHE A 71 7.33 -2.15 -8.16
C PHE A 71 7.14 -3.28 -9.19
N ASP A 72 7.30 -4.52 -8.74
CA ASP A 72 6.71 -5.71 -9.34
C ASP A 72 5.34 -5.99 -8.73
N ARG A 73 4.38 -6.41 -9.56
CA ARG A 73 3.03 -6.75 -9.14
C ARG A 73 2.75 -8.23 -9.42
N LYS A 74 2.19 -8.93 -8.43
CA LYS A 74 1.69 -10.31 -8.57
C LYS A 74 0.32 -10.47 -7.94
N SER A 75 -0.62 -11.04 -8.68
CA SER A 75 -1.92 -11.42 -8.10
C SER A 75 -1.82 -12.78 -7.42
N LEU A 76 -2.41 -12.90 -6.23
CA LEU A 76 -2.36 -14.08 -5.36
C LEU A 76 -3.74 -14.28 -4.71
N ASP A 77 -4.59 -15.15 -5.27
CA ASP A 77 -5.90 -15.54 -4.71
C ASP A 77 -6.65 -14.41 -3.95
N GLY A 78 -7.18 -13.45 -4.70
CA GLY A 78 -7.86 -12.26 -4.16
C GLY A 78 -6.94 -11.13 -3.69
N ASN A 79 -5.68 -11.41 -3.41
CA ASN A 79 -4.68 -10.42 -3.01
C ASN A 79 -3.81 -9.95 -4.18
N VAL A 80 -3.18 -8.80 -3.99
CA VAL A 80 -2.09 -8.27 -4.80
C VAL A 80 -0.84 -8.17 -3.92
N LEU A 81 0.28 -8.66 -4.42
CA LEU A 81 1.60 -8.43 -3.87
C LEU A 81 2.33 -7.39 -4.73
N LEU A 82 2.77 -6.31 -4.11
CA LEU A 82 3.65 -5.30 -4.68
C LEU A 82 5.02 -5.46 -4.02
N THR A 83 6.09 -5.60 -4.80
CA THR A 83 7.46 -5.73 -4.27
C THR A 83 8.39 -4.74 -4.97
N GLN A 84 9.17 -3.97 -4.23
CA GLN A 84 10.18 -3.11 -4.84
C GLN A 84 11.30 -3.92 -5.50
N LYS A 85 11.65 -3.57 -6.73
CA LYS A 85 12.67 -4.27 -7.54
C LYS A 85 14.12 -4.09 -7.06
N ASN A 86 14.40 -3.13 -6.16
CA ASN A 86 15.77 -2.69 -5.84
C ASN A 86 16.21 -2.85 -4.37
N GLN A 87 15.57 -3.71 -3.57
CA GLN A 87 16.08 -4.02 -2.24
C GLN A 87 16.58 -5.46 -2.19
N GLY A 88 17.87 -5.62 -2.48
CA GLY A 88 18.62 -6.82 -2.13
C GLY A 88 18.42 -7.18 -0.65
N LEU A 89 18.50 -8.47 -0.35
CA LEU A 89 18.66 -8.97 1.00
C LEU A 89 19.97 -8.45 1.61
#